data_AF-A0A838I783-F1
#
_entry.id   AF-A0A838I783-F1
#
_cell.length_a   1.000
_cell.length_b   1.000
_cell.length_c   1.000
_cell.angle_alpha   90.00
_cell.angle_beta   90.00
_cell.angle_gamma   90.00
#
_symmetry.space_group_name_H-M   'P 1'
#
loop_
_entity.id
_entity.type
_entity.pdbx_description
1 polymer ?
#
loop_
_entity_poly.entity_id
_entity_poly.type
_entity_poly.pdbx_seq_one_letter_code
_entity_poly.pdbx_strand_id
1 'polypeptide(L)'
;MACPAAGHLPRLAKVSERAQDAAAWGTMMHAWSETGELPKGLSKRTMEAFLKRMTALEKAGLTREMLWPPADGEHEVVVALGLVDGQPDLGELVGGTLEERDAWKALQPATSVVGTIDYRGWLFDLRWIDDLKTGRDDSPPLDRPQMKFYASYHALKENAPVRTSITHWPRSPADGLPQRTRGLWGTWTAIEALEFLHEMEKARRRLVRSRERSAEGHEPDARPGEHCTYCPSQMRCPEIVGGQAYDVSE
;
A
#
# COMPACT_ATOMS: atom_id res chain seq x y z
N MET A 1 11.38 -1.90 -9.61
CA MET A 1 11.33 -0.41 -9.62
C MET A 1 10.26 0.02 -10.64
N ALA A 2 9.39 0.96 -10.30
CA ALA A 2 8.30 1.40 -11.18
C ALA A 2 8.81 2.18 -12.41
N CYS A 3 8.17 2.01 -13.57
CA CYS A 3 8.49 2.75 -14.80
C CYS A 3 8.07 4.23 -14.69
N PRO A 4 8.99 5.20 -14.96
CA PRO A 4 8.69 6.64 -14.89
C PRO A 4 7.54 7.07 -15.82
N ALA A 5 7.42 6.46 -17.00
CA ALA A 5 6.35 6.73 -17.95
C ALA A 5 4.94 6.47 -17.40
N ALA A 6 4.78 5.46 -16.54
CA ALA A 6 3.49 5.11 -15.95
C ALA A 6 2.88 6.23 -15.07
N GLY A 7 3.70 7.16 -14.60
CA GLY A 7 3.27 8.28 -13.76
C GLY A 7 2.70 9.49 -14.51
N HIS A 8 2.68 9.48 -15.86
CA HIS A 8 2.14 10.57 -16.67
C HIS A 8 1.50 10.15 -17.99
N LEU A 9 1.72 8.92 -18.45
CA LEU A 9 0.98 8.39 -19.59
C LEU A 9 -0.52 8.22 -19.27
N PRO A 10 -1.43 8.54 -20.21
CA PRO A 10 -2.86 8.33 -20.03
C PRO A 10 -3.19 6.88 -19.65
N ARG A 11 -4.04 6.73 -18.64
CA ARG A 11 -4.55 5.43 -18.17
C ARG A 11 -5.81 5.08 -18.94
N LEU A 12 -5.68 4.21 -19.95
CA LEU A 12 -6.79 3.90 -20.87
C LEU A 12 -7.36 2.50 -20.66
N ALA A 13 -6.64 1.60 -19.97
CA ALA A 13 -7.14 0.27 -19.67
C ALA A 13 -8.36 0.35 -18.74
N LYS A 14 -9.46 -0.32 -19.11
CA LYS A 14 -10.60 -0.49 -18.22
C LYS A 14 -10.21 -1.43 -17.09
N VAL A 15 -10.61 -1.08 -15.87
CA VAL A 15 -10.49 -1.97 -14.72
C VAL A 15 -11.48 -3.13 -14.90
N SER A 16 -11.02 -4.37 -14.76
CA SER A 16 -11.90 -5.55 -14.85
C SER A 16 -12.86 -5.62 -13.67
N GLU A 17 -14.02 -6.26 -13.84
CA GLU A 17 -14.99 -6.50 -12.76
C GLU A 17 -14.33 -7.21 -11.56
N ARG A 18 -13.48 -8.21 -11.83
CA ARG A 18 -12.69 -8.91 -10.80
C ARG A 18 -11.81 -7.96 -9.98
N ALA A 19 -11.15 -7.00 -10.64
CA ALA A 19 -10.31 -6.02 -9.95
C ALA A 19 -11.15 -5.02 -9.13
N GLN A 20 -12.34 -4.65 -9.62
CA GLN A 20 -13.29 -3.83 -8.85
C GLN A 20 -13.80 -4.58 -7.61
N ASP A 21 -14.19 -5.85 -7.75
CA ASP A 21 -14.62 -6.71 -6.65
C ASP A 21 -13.51 -6.90 -5.61
N ALA A 22 -12.26 -7.12 -6.06
CA ALA A 22 -11.11 -7.25 -5.18
C ALA A 22 -10.80 -5.94 -4.44
N ALA A 23 -10.92 -4.79 -5.11
CA ALA A 23 -10.75 -3.48 -4.48
C ALA A 23 -11.84 -3.21 -3.44
N ALA A 24 -13.11 -3.44 -3.78
CA ALA A 24 -14.23 -3.33 -2.86
C ALA A 24 -14.05 -4.23 -1.64
N TRP A 25 -13.61 -5.48 -1.86
CA TRP A 25 -13.27 -6.42 -0.80
C TRP A 25 -12.16 -5.90 0.12
N GLY A 26 -11.08 -5.36 -0.45
CA GLY A 26 -10.02 -4.69 0.29
C GLY A 26 -10.55 -3.56 1.17
N THR A 27 -11.26 -2.61 0.56
CA THR A 27 -11.85 -1.46 1.28
C THR A 27 -12.74 -1.90 2.44
N MET A 28 -13.59 -2.91 2.23
CA MET A 28 -14.42 -3.45 3.30
C MET A 28 -13.62 -4.02 4.45
N MET A 29 -12.55 -4.76 4.15
CA MET A 29 -11.74 -5.37 5.19
C MET A 29 -10.97 -4.34 6.02
N HIS A 30 -10.44 -3.29 5.39
CA HIS A 30 -9.79 -2.20 6.12
C HIS A 30 -10.81 -1.47 7.02
N ALA A 31 -11.96 -1.07 6.46
CA ALA A 31 -13.00 -0.37 7.20
C ALA A 31 -13.51 -1.17 8.41
N TRP A 32 -13.76 -2.47 8.23
CA TRP A 32 -14.19 -3.33 9.33
C TRP A 32 -13.09 -3.57 10.36
N SER A 33 -11.84 -3.76 9.93
CA SER A 33 -10.72 -3.97 10.87
C SER A 33 -10.44 -2.72 11.71
N GLU A 34 -10.61 -1.54 11.12
CA GLU A 34 -10.47 -0.23 11.77
C GLU A 34 -11.65 0.04 12.73
N THR A 35 -12.88 0.04 12.21
CA THR A 35 -14.05 0.60 12.90
C THR A 35 -15.01 -0.45 13.46
N GLY A 36 -14.93 -1.69 12.99
CA GLY A 36 -15.96 -2.71 13.20
C GLY A 36 -17.23 -2.53 12.35
N GLU A 37 -17.31 -1.45 11.58
CA GLU A 37 -18.47 -1.12 10.74
C GLU A 37 -18.26 -1.50 9.28
N LEU A 38 -19.37 -1.69 8.57
CA LEU A 38 -19.36 -1.92 7.12
C LEU A 38 -19.40 -0.58 6.38
N PRO A 39 -18.67 -0.45 5.24
CA PRO A 39 -18.86 0.67 4.34
C PRO A 39 -20.32 0.77 3.86
N LYS A 40 -20.82 2.00 3.75
CA LYS A 40 -22.16 2.26 3.18
C LYS A 40 -22.14 2.09 1.65
N GLY A 41 -23.30 1.80 1.06
CA GLY A 41 -23.48 1.82 -0.40
C GLY A 41 -23.00 0.57 -1.15
N LEU A 42 -22.74 -0.53 -0.44
CA LEU A 42 -22.30 -1.78 -1.06
C LEU A 42 -23.44 -2.52 -1.76
N SER A 43 -23.11 -3.26 -2.81
CA SER A 43 -24.07 -4.14 -3.47
C SER A 43 -24.48 -5.30 -2.56
N LYS A 44 -25.72 -5.77 -2.68
CA LYS A 44 -26.26 -6.88 -1.88
C LYS A 44 -25.37 -8.13 -1.96
N ARG A 45 -24.90 -8.49 -3.16
CA ARG A 45 -24.01 -9.64 -3.40
C ARG A 45 -22.69 -9.52 -2.63
N THR A 46 -22.08 -8.32 -2.63
CA THR A 46 -20.81 -8.07 -1.92
C THR A 46 -21.01 -8.18 -0.42
N MET A 47 -22.10 -7.60 0.09
CA MET A 47 -22.45 -7.65 1.51
C MET A 47 -22.70 -9.09 1.99
N GLU A 48 -23.45 -9.89 1.24
CA GLU A 48 -23.69 -11.31 1.57
C GLU A 48 -22.38 -12.12 1.62
N ALA A 49 -21.48 -11.90 0.64
CA ALA A 49 -20.19 -12.57 0.60
C ALA A 49 -19.30 -12.20 1.80
N PHE A 50 -19.37 -10.94 2.27
CA PHE A 50 -18.64 -10.47 3.44
C PHE A 50 -19.21 -11.03 4.74
N LEU A 51 -20.53 -10.93 4.96
CA LEU A 51 -21.18 -11.41 6.17
C LEU A 51 -20.93 -12.91 6.39
N LYS A 52 -20.99 -13.72 5.33
CA LYS A 52 -20.66 -15.14 5.39
C LYS A 52 -19.25 -15.39 5.96
N ARG A 53 -18.29 -14.53 5.66
CA ARG A 53 -16.89 -14.66 6.11
C ARG A 53 -16.74 -14.19 7.55
N MET A 54 -17.39 -13.08 7.90
CA MET A 54 -17.43 -12.62 9.28
C MET A 54 -18.01 -13.68 10.21
N THR A 55 -19.12 -14.32 9.82
CA THR A 55 -19.67 -15.46 10.57
C THR A 55 -18.65 -16.60 10.73
N ALA A 56 -17.81 -16.86 9.72
CA ALA A 56 -16.80 -17.93 9.82
C ALA A 56 -15.69 -17.58 10.82
N LEU A 57 -15.26 -16.32 10.88
CA LEU A 57 -14.25 -15.84 11.82
C LEU A 57 -14.80 -15.80 13.24
N GLU A 58 -16.03 -15.32 13.42
CA GLU A 58 -16.74 -15.35 14.69
C GLU A 58 -16.86 -16.79 15.22
N LYS A 59 -17.21 -17.75 14.35
CA LYS A 59 -17.25 -19.18 14.72
C LYS A 59 -15.88 -19.73 15.11
N ALA A 60 -14.80 -19.19 14.55
CA ALA A 60 -13.43 -19.52 14.95
C ALA A 60 -12.96 -18.75 16.21
N GLY A 61 -13.81 -17.87 16.76
CA GLY A 61 -13.49 -17.05 17.92
C GLY A 61 -12.51 -15.91 17.63
N LEU A 62 -12.28 -15.56 16.36
CA LEU A 62 -11.39 -14.46 15.99
C LEU A 62 -12.13 -13.13 15.98
N THR A 63 -11.56 -12.13 16.66
CA THR A 63 -12.03 -10.74 16.63
C THR A 63 -10.99 -9.83 16.00
N ARG A 64 -11.40 -8.62 15.59
CA ARG A 64 -10.48 -7.62 15.05
C ARG A 64 -9.37 -7.26 16.05
N GLU A 65 -9.70 -7.21 17.34
CA GLU A 65 -8.79 -6.86 18.43
C GLU A 65 -7.72 -7.94 18.65
N MET A 66 -8.00 -9.19 18.27
CA MET A 66 -6.98 -10.25 18.29
C MET A 66 -5.93 -10.08 17.19
N LEU A 67 -6.30 -9.42 16.09
CA LEU A 67 -5.37 -9.12 15.01
C LEU A 67 -4.63 -7.83 15.30
N TRP A 68 -5.37 -6.76 15.54
CA TRP A 68 -4.86 -5.43 15.85
C TRP A 68 -5.42 -4.97 17.18
N PRO A 69 -4.70 -5.21 18.28
CA PRO A 69 -5.16 -4.81 19.60
C PRO A 69 -5.22 -3.27 19.69
N PRO A 70 -6.38 -2.67 20.00
CA PRO A 70 -6.48 -1.22 20.13
C PRO A 70 -5.65 -0.66 21.29
N ALA A 71 -5.37 -1.48 22.30
CA ALA A 71 -4.53 -1.10 23.44
C ALA A 71 -3.04 -0.97 23.07
N ASP A 72 -2.61 -1.63 22.00
CA ASP A 72 -1.20 -1.76 21.64
C ASP A 72 -0.82 -0.88 20.43
N GLY A 73 -1.78 -0.20 19.81
CA GLY A 73 -1.53 0.54 18.58
C GLY A 73 -2.69 1.35 18.01
N GLU A 74 -2.45 1.90 16.84
CA GLU A 74 -3.27 2.88 16.15
C GLU A 74 -3.51 2.43 14.70
N HIS A 75 -4.68 2.76 14.17
CA HIS A 75 -5.07 2.44 12.80
C HIS A 75 -4.90 3.64 11.87
N GLU A 76 -4.67 3.35 10.58
CA GLU A 76 -4.74 4.32 9.48
C GLU A 76 -3.87 5.58 9.72
N VAL A 77 -2.63 5.38 10.17
CA VAL A 77 -1.70 6.46 10.51
C VAL A 77 -1.10 7.06 9.23
N VAL A 78 -1.39 8.33 8.97
CA VAL A 78 -0.84 9.07 7.84
C VAL A 78 0.51 9.67 8.20
N VAL A 79 1.50 9.42 7.36
CA VAL A 79 2.88 9.88 7.55
C VAL A 79 3.41 10.56 6.29
N ALA A 80 4.35 11.48 6.48
CA ALA A 80 5.10 12.13 5.41
C ALA A 80 6.59 12.13 5.73
N LEU A 81 7.43 11.75 4.76
CA LEU A 81 8.88 11.72 4.89
C LEU A 81 9.53 12.59 3.82
N GLY A 82 10.35 13.54 4.26
CA GLY A 82 11.15 14.40 3.39
C GLY A 82 12.25 13.60 2.71
N LEU A 83 12.29 13.59 1.38
CA LEU A 83 13.26 12.79 0.63
C LEU A 83 14.70 13.37 0.64
N VAL A 84 14.87 14.62 1.05
CA VAL A 84 16.16 15.33 0.98
C VAL A 84 16.93 15.21 2.28
N ASP A 85 16.25 15.39 3.41
CA ASP A 85 16.82 15.43 4.75
C ASP A 85 16.39 14.24 5.63
N GLY A 86 15.48 13.40 5.13
CA GLY A 86 14.96 12.23 5.85
C GLY A 86 14.15 12.58 7.08
N GLN A 87 13.71 13.83 7.20
CA GLN A 87 12.94 14.28 8.36
C GLN A 87 11.44 14.02 8.14
N PRO A 88 10.70 13.66 9.20
CA PRO A 88 9.24 13.70 9.17
C PRO A 88 8.71 15.10 8.83
N ASP A 89 7.91 15.20 7.77
CA ASP A 89 7.26 16.46 7.37
C ASP A 89 5.91 16.62 8.05
N LEU A 90 5.64 17.81 8.61
CA LEU A 90 4.38 18.20 9.33
C LEU A 90 3.88 17.22 10.41
N GLY A 91 4.66 16.20 10.80
CA GLY A 91 4.31 15.21 11.81
C GLY A 91 3.58 13.99 11.25
N GLU A 92 2.54 13.55 11.95
CA GLU A 92 1.68 12.42 11.58
C GLU A 92 0.22 12.73 11.93
N LEU A 93 -0.71 12.10 11.21
CA LEU A 93 -2.14 12.14 11.52
C LEU A 93 -2.60 10.74 11.87
N VAL A 94 -3.19 10.57 13.06
CA VAL A 94 -3.72 9.28 13.53
C VAL A 94 -5.24 9.29 13.37
N GLY A 95 -5.77 8.31 12.63
CA GLY A 95 -7.20 8.22 12.33
C GLY A 95 -7.70 9.35 11.41
N GLY A 96 -8.97 9.72 11.60
CA GLY A 96 -9.66 10.74 10.80
C GLY A 96 -10.39 10.15 9.58
N THR A 97 -11.33 10.93 9.04
CA THR A 97 -12.07 10.53 7.84
C THR A 97 -11.14 10.47 6.62
N LEU A 98 -11.58 9.84 5.54
CA LEU A 98 -10.82 9.80 4.30
C LEU A 98 -10.50 11.22 3.79
N GLU A 99 -11.49 12.12 3.88
CA GLU A 99 -11.36 13.52 3.46
C GLU A 99 -10.32 14.27 4.29
N GLU A 100 -10.30 14.07 5.61
CA GLU A 100 -9.31 14.69 6.51
C GLU A 100 -7.90 14.20 6.19
N ARG A 101 -7.75 12.90 5.96
CA ARG A 101 -6.46 12.29 5.58
C ARG A 101 -5.97 12.79 4.22
N ASP A 102 -6.85 12.93 3.24
CA ASP A 102 -6.50 13.45 1.92
C ASP A 102 -6.16 14.95 1.97
N ALA A 103 -6.89 15.73 2.77
CA ALA A 103 -6.56 17.14 3.02
C ALA A 103 -5.18 17.28 3.68
N TRP A 104 -4.87 16.46 4.68
CA TRP A 104 -3.56 16.47 5.34
C TRP A 104 -2.42 16.12 4.38
N LYS A 105 -2.62 15.12 3.51
CA LYS A 105 -1.64 14.73 2.48
C LYS A 105 -1.39 15.86 1.47
N ALA A 106 -2.41 16.64 1.14
CA ALA A 106 -2.29 17.75 0.20
C ALA A 106 -1.48 18.94 0.73
N LEU A 107 -1.31 19.05 2.05
CA LEU A 107 -0.49 20.11 2.69
C LEU A 107 1.02 19.81 2.67
N GLN A 108 1.40 18.57 2.34
CA GLN A 108 2.80 18.16 2.43
C GLN A 108 3.65 18.77 1.31
N PRO A 109 4.93 19.10 1.58
CA PRO A 109 5.84 19.59 0.55
C PRO A 109 5.94 18.62 -0.64
N ALA A 110 6.12 19.15 -1.86
CA ALA A 110 6.27 18.33 -3.07
C ALA A 110 7.54 17.45 -3.08
N THR A 111 8.46 17.68 -2.14
CA THR A 111 9.67 16.88 -1.89
C THR A 111 9.43 15.67 -0.99
N SER A 112 8.24 15.54 -0.42
CA SER A 112 7.90 14.49 0.54
C SER A 112 7.23 13.31 -0.15
N VAL A 113 7.38 12.12 0.43
CA VAL A 113 6.53 10.97 0.12
C VAL A 113 5.53 10.82 1.25
N VAL A 114 4.26 10.65 0.89
CA VAL A 114 3.16 10.48 1.82
C VAL A 114 2.59 9.06 1.71
N GLY A 115 2.11 8.53 2.83
CA GLY A 115 1.41 7.25 2.84
C GLY A 115 0.56 7.06 4.09
N THR A 116 -0.18 5.96 4.12
CA THR A 116 -1.10 5.63 5.22
C THR A 116 -0.79 4.21 5.68
N ILE A 117 -0.35 4.08 6.92
CA ILE A 117 -0.04 2.83 7.59
C ILE A 117 -1.35 2.23 8.10
N ASP A 118 -1.66 0.98 7.74
CA ASP A 118 -2.90 0.34 8.16
C ASP A 118 -2.96 0.16 9.68
N TYR A 119 -1.86 -0.32 10.28
CA TYR A 119 -1.73 -0.44 11.73
C TYR A 119 -0.30 -0.20 12.21
N ARG A 120 -0.19 0.52 13.32
CA ARG A 120 1.06 0.82 14.01
C ARG A 120 0.92 0.54 15.49
N GLY A 121 1.73 -0.36 16.04
CA GLY A 121 1.74 -0.65 17.46
C GLY A 121 3.14 -0.81 18.05
N TRP A 122 3.21 -1.54 19.15
CA TRP A 122 4.44 -1.94 19.82
C TRP A 122 4.54 -3.46 19.92
N LEU A 123 5.73 -4.00 19.69
CA LEU A 123 6.02 -5.43 19.84
C LEU A 123 7.41 -5.61 20.45
N PHE A 124 7.48 -6.13 21.69
CA PHE A 124 8.72 -6.31 22.44
C PHE A 124 9.59 -5.05 22.45
N ASP A 125 9.00 -3.92 22.84
CA ASP A 125 9.64 -2.58 22.92
C ASP A 125 10.12 -1.99 21.59
N LEU A 126 9.80 -2.64 20.47
CA LEU A 126 10.06 -2.11 19.14
C LEU A 126 8.77 -1.61 18.51
N ARG A 127 8.88 -0.52 17.75
CA ARG A 127 7.80 -0.07 16.88
C ARG A 127 7.42 -1.21 15.94
N TRP A 128 6.13 -1.51 15.85
CA TRP A 128 5.60 -2.52 14.94
C TRP A 128 4.67 -1.87 13.93
N ILE A 129 4.89 -2.18 12.65
CA ILE A 129 4.05 -1.74 11.53
C ILE A 129 3.48 -2.98 10.87
N ASP A 130 2.17 -3.06 10.74
CA ASP A 130 1.49 -4.17 10.08
C ASP A 130 0.65 -3.66 8.91
N ASP A 131 0.71 -4.41 7.82
CA ASP A 131 0.02 -4.08 6.56
C ASP A 131 -0.97 -5.18 6.23
N LEU A 132 -2.23 -4.79 6.00
CA LEU A 132 -3.32 -5.70 5.69
C LEU A 132 -3.40 -5.91 4.19
N LYS A 133 -3.46 -7.18 3.80
CA LYS A 133 -3.52 -7.57 2.40
C LYS A 133 -4.56 -8.63 2.17
N THR A 134 -5.46 -8.38 1.21
CA THR A 134 -6.58 -9.28 0.89
C THR A 134 -6.37 -10.09 -0.40
N GLY A 135 -5.24 -9.87 -1.08
CA GLY A 135 -4.86 -10.50 -2.35
C GLY A 135 -4.03 -11.78 -2.22
N ARG A 136 -3.47 -12.24 -3.35
CA ARG A 136 -2.51 -13.37 -3.36
C ARG A 136 -1.21 -12.96 -2.67
N ASP A 137 -0.60 -13.90 -1.96
CA ASP A 137 0.74 -13.75 -1.37
C ASP A 137 1.79 -13.97 -2.46
N ASP A 138 2.61 -12.96 -2.72
CA ASP A 138 3.63 -13.01 -3.76
C ASP A 138 4.99 -12.40 -3.35
N SER A 139 5.13 -11.78 -2.16
CA SER A 139 6.42 -11.23 -1.72
C SER A 139 6.52 -10.94 -0.20
N PRO A 140 7.69 -11.21 0.43
CA PRO A 140 8.01 -10.76 1.80
C PRO A 140 7.88 -9.23 2.00
N PRO A 141 7.60 -8.74 3.23
CA PRO A 141 7.47 -7.31 3.52
C PRO A 141 8.74 -6.52 3.18
N LEU A 142 9.90 -7.13 3.37
CA LEU A 142 11.19 -6.52 3.06
C LEU A 142 11.36 -6.21 1.57
N ASP A 143 10.57 -6.82 0.68
CA ASP A 143 10.63 -6.57 -0.75
C ASP A 143 9.60 -5.55 -1.23
N ARG A 144 8.65 -5.16 -0.36
CA ARG A 144 7.55 -4.25 -0.71
C ARG A 144 7.91 -2.80 -0.44
N PRO A 145 8.05 -1.93 -1.47
CA PRO A 145 8.46 -0.53 -1.29
C PRO A 145 7.58 0.26 -0.30
N GLN A 146 6.29 -0.06 -0.23
CA GLN A 146 5.35 0.53 0.74
C GLN A 146 5.79 0.27 2.19
N MET A 147 6.11 -0.99 2.52
CA MET A 147 6.58 -1.36 3.86
C MET A 147 7.95 -0.76 4.17
N LYS A 148 8.86 -0.74 3.18
CA LYS A 148 10.15 -0.05 3.31
C LYS A 148 9.96 1.41 3.69
N PHE A 149 9.03 2.11 3.03
CA PHE A 149 8.73 3.52 3.29
C PHE A 149 8.22 3.72 4.72
N TYR A 150 7.22 2.94 5.15
CA TYR A 150 6.66 3.04 6.50
C TYR A 150 7.71 2.75 7.58
N ALA A 151 8.50 1.71 7.39
CA ALA A 151 9.57 1.36 8.30
C ALA A 151 10.66 2.43 8.34
N SER A 152 11.00 3.05 7.19
CA SER A 152 11.99 4.11 7.11
C SER A 152 11.57 5.35 7.87
N TYR A 153 10.30 5.78 7.74
CA TYR A 153 9.76 6.90 8.51
C TYR A 153 10.00 6.71 10.02
N HIS A 154 9.63 5.54 10.54
CA HIS A 154 9.74 5.25 11.97
C HIS A 154 11.20 5.04 12.42
N ALA A 155 12.00 4.32 11.64
CA ALA A 155 13.39 4.03 12.01
C ALA A 155 14.23 5.30 12.08
N LEU A 156 13.98 6.27 11.19
CA LEU A 156 14.65 7.57 11.20
C LEU A 156 14.13 8.47 12.31
N LYS A 157 12.80 8.55 12.49
CA LYS A 157 12.17 9.38 13.54
C LYS A 157 12.58 8.96 14.95
N GLU A 158 12.60 7.65 15.20
CA GLU A 158 12.84 7.09 16.53
C GLU A 158 14.31 6.72 16.76
N ASN A 159 15.13 6.74 15.71
CA ASN A 159 16.52 6.26 15.73
C ASN A 159 16.64 4.85 16.35
N ALA A 160 15.67 3.98 16.02
CA ALA A 160 15.51 2.66 16.61
C ALA A 160 15.04 1.66 15.53
N PRO A 161 15.31 0.34 15.71
CA PRO A 161 14.80 -0.66 14.80
C PRO A 161 13.26 -0.74 14.81
N VAL A 162 12.68 -0.99 13.63
CA VAL A 162 11.24 -1.15 13.43
C VAL A 162 10.93 -2.57 12.99
N ARG A 163 9.95 -3.22 13.62
CA ARG A 163 9.38 -4.48 13.17
C ARG A 163 8.30 -4.23 12.15
N THR A 164 8.30 -5.03 11.10
CA THR A 164 7.25 -4.99 10.07
C THR A 164 6.61 -6.35 9.94
N SER A 165 5.29 -6.40 9.74
CA SER A 165 4.64 -7.61 9.26
C SER A 165 3.58 -7.32 8.20
N ILE A 166 3.10 -8.39 7.58
CA ILE A 166 1.92 -8.35 6.73
C ILE A 166 0.91 -9.36 7.28
N THR A 167 -0.30 -8.88 7.52
CA THR A 167 -1.46 -9.73 7.80
C THR A 167 -2.18 -10.01 6.49
N HIS A 168 -2.12 -11.26 6.04
CA HIS A 168 -2.91 -11.69 4.89
C HIS A 168 -4.29 -12.13 5.34
N TRP A 169 -5.30 -11.48 4.77
CA TRP A 169 -6.67 -11.91 4.85
C TRP A 169 -6.93 -13.07 3.88
N PRO A 170 -7.76 -14.06 4.24
CA PRO A 170 -8.15 -15.13 3.34
C PRO A 170 -8.73 -14.61 2.02
N ARG A 171 -8.45 -15.32 0.93
CA ARG A 171 -8.93 -14.97 -0.41
C ARG A 171 -10.45 -15.06 -0.50
N SER A 172 -10.99 -14.57 -1.62
CA SER A 172 -12.37 -14.82 -2.02
C SER A 172 -12.45 -16.03 -2.96
N PRO A 173 -13.30 -17.05 -2.68
CA PRO A 173 -13.99 -17.33 -1.42
C PRO A 173 -13.01 -17.80 -0.33
N ALA A 174 -13.31 -17.49 0.94
CA ALA A 174 -12.39 -17.74 2.06
C ALA A 174 -12.27 -19.23 2.39
N ASP A 175 -11.03 -19.67 2.60
CA ASP A 175 -10.64 -21.04 2.93
C ASP A 175 -9.85 -21.14 4.25
N GLY A 176 -9.72 -20.04 5.00
CA GLY A 176 -8.92 -20.04 6.23
C GLY A 176 -9.11 -18.83 7.13
N LEU A 177 -8.23 -18.71 8.13
CA LEU A 177 -8.12 -17.59 9.06
C LEU A 177 -7.07 -16.59 8.54
N PRO A 178 -7.11 -15.31 8.96
CA PRO A 178 -6.02 -14.37 8.68
C PRO A 178 -4.69 -14.88 9.21
N GLN A 179 -3.60 -14.68 8.45
CA GLN A 179 -2.29 -15.21 8.78
C GLN A 179 -1.20 -14.13 8.70
N ARG A 180 -0.31 -14.15 9.69
CA ARG A 180 1.02 -13.53 9.65
C ARG A 180 2.04 -14.64 9.48
N THR A 181 2.28 -15.10 8.25
CA THR A 181 3.19 -16.23 8.04
C THR A 181 4.61 -15.86 8.46
N ARG A 182 5.38 -16.84 8.94
CA ARG A 182 6.71 -16.63 9.55
C ARG A 182 7.74 -15.97 8.62
N GLY A 183 7.52 -16.01 7.30
CA GLY A 183 8.33 -15.31 6.28
C GLY A 183 7.89 -13.87 6.01
N LEU A 184 6.78 -13.42 6.61
CA LEU A 184 6.24 -12.07 6.46
C LEU A 184 6.58 -11.15 7.62
N TRP A 185 7.67 -11.44 8.33
CA TRP A 185 8.22 -10.56 9.37
C TRP A 185 9.54 -9.95 8.87
N GLY A 186 9.70 -8.66 9.12
CA GLY A 186 10.90 -7.90 8.77
C GLY A 186 11.38 -7.07 9.95
N THR A 187 12.64 -6.65 9.90
CA THR A 187 13.21 -5.68 10.83
C THR A 187 14.02 -4.68 10.03
N TRP A 188 13.79 -3.41 10.29
CA TRP A 188 14.39 -2.29 9.59
C TRP A 188 15.19 -1.46 10.56
N THR A 189 16.43 -1.21 10.22
CA THR A 189 17.33 -0.32 10.94
C THR A 189 17.33 1.07 10.32
N ALA A 190 17.86 2.06 11.06
CA ALA A 190 18.04 3.41 10.53
C ALA A 190 19.00 3.45 9.31
N ILE A 191 19.97 2.54 9.23
CA ILE A 191 20.89 2.47 8.09
C ILE A 191 20.15 2.01 6.83
N GLU A 192 19.38 0.93 6.90
CA GLU A 192 18.58 0.43 5.77
C GLU A 192 17.53 1.47 5.34
N ALA A 193 16.98 2.23 6.29
CA ALA A 193 16.08 3.34 6.02
C ALA A 193 16.75 4.47 5.21
N LEU A 194 17.99 4.85 5.56
CA LEU A 194 18.75 5.87 4.82
C LEU A 194 19.08 5.40 3.39
N GLU A 195 19.47 4.14 3.23
CA GLU A 195 19.72 3.56 1.90
C GLU A 195 18.47 3.61 1.04
N PHE A 196 17.33 3.19 1.59
CA PHE A 196 16.06 3.24 0.88
C PHE A 196 15.60 4.67 0.57
N LEU A 197 15.84 5.63 1.46
CA LEU A 197 15.55 7.05 1.22
C LEU A 197 16.27 7.57 -0.04
N HIS A 198 17.55 7.21 -0.21
CA HIS A 198 18.32 7.55 -1.41
C HIS A 198 17.76 6.90 -2.68
N GLU A 199 17.27 5.67 -2.59
CA GLU A 199 16.59 5.02 -3.70
C GLU A 199 15.30 5.73 -4.09
N MET A 200 14.48 6.13 -3.10
CA MET A 200 13.26 6.91 -3.32
C MET A 200 13.57 8.27 -3.94
N GLU A 201 14.60 8.97 -3.46
CA GLU A 201 15.01 10.26 -4.02
C GLU A 201 15.42 10.13 -5.50
N LYS A 202 16.24 9.12 -5.83
CA LYS A 202 16.61 8.82 -7.22
C LYS A 202 15.39 8.50 -8.08
N ALA A 203 14.46 7.70 -7.56
CA ALA A 203 13.22 7.36 -8.26
C ALA A 203 12.36 8.61 -8.52
N ARG A 204 12.20 9.50 -7.53
CA ARG A 204 11.49 10.77 -7.70
C ARG A 204 12.15 11.64 -8.77
N ARG A 205 13.48 11.84 -8.70
CA ARG A 205 14.21 12.65 -9.69
C ARG A 205 14.02 12.11 -11.11
N ARG A 206 14.01 10.79 -11.30
CA ARG A 206 13.72 10.16 -12.59
C ARG A 206 12.28 10.43 -13.05
N LEU A 207 11.30 10.32 -12.15
CA LEU A 207 9.89 10.59 -12.45
C LEU A 207 9.68 12.04 -12.88
N VAL A 208 10.21 13.00 -12.11
CA VAL A 208 10.12 14.44 -12.39
C VAL A 208 10.75 14.76 -13.75
N ARG A 209 12.00 14.32 -13.97
CA ARG A 209 12.69 14.52 -15.24
C ARG A 209 11.93 13.91 -16.42
N SER A 210 11.33 12.74 -16.24
CA SER A 210 10.54 12.11 -17.30
C SER A 210 9.29 12.92 -17.63
N ARG A 211 8.63 13.54 -16.64
CA ARG A 211 7.47 14.41 -16.85
C ARG A 211 7.85 15.70 -17.58
N GLU A 212 8.93 16.35 -17.16
CA GLU A 212 9.46 17.57 -17.78
C GLU A 212 9.78 17.33 -19.26
N ARG A 213 10.54 16.26 -19.55
CA ARG A 213 10.86 15.88 -20.93
C ARG A 213 9.61 15.60 -21.77
N SER A 214 8.63 14.90 -21.21
CA SER A 214 7.38 14.63 -21.92
C SER A 214 6.60 15.92 -22.21
N ALA A 215 6.60 16.90 -21.31
CA ALA A 215 5.99 18.21 -21.52
C ALA A 215 6.70 19.03 -22.62
N GLU A 216 8.00 18.81 -22.81
CA GLU A 216 8.81 19.38 -23.90
C GLU A 216 8.63 18.64 -25.24
N GLY A 217 7.77 17.62 -25.31
CA GLY A 217 7.52 16.83 -26.51
C GLY A 217 8.55 15.73 -26.77
N HIS A 218 9.44 15.45 -25.83
CA HIS A 218 10.30 14.27 -25.91
C HIS A 218 9.53 12.98 -25.60
N GLU A 219 10.04 11.88 -26.14
CA GLU A 219 9.48 10.56 -25.88
C GLU A 219 9.59 10.18 -24.38
N PRO A 220 8.53 9.62 -23.76
CA PRO A 220 8.54 9.19 -22.36
C PRO A 220 9.64 8.16 -22.05
N ASP A 221 10.29 8.25 -20.88
CA ASP A 221 11.23 7.21 -20.39
C ASP A 221 10.43 5.99 -19.91
N ALA A 222 10.01 5.18 -20.87
CA ALA A 222 9.37 3.90 -20.64
C ALA A 222 10.44 2.80 -20.62
N ARG A 223 10.30 1.84 -19.70
CA ARG A 223 11.20 0.68 -19.60
C ARG A 223 10.38 -0.58 -19.39
N PRO A 224 10.62 -1.65 -20.17
CA PRO A 224 9.93 -2.91 -19.98
C PRO A 224 10.27 -3.54 -18.62
N GLY A 225 9.32 -4.27 -18.04
CA GLY A 225 9.48 -5.03 -16.81
C GLY A 225 8.18 -5.74 -16.40
N GLU A 226 8.20 -6.51 -15.31
CA GLU A 226 7.05 -7.31 -14.84
C GLU A 226 5.78 -6.47 -14.59
N HIS A 227 5.98 -5.24 -14.12
CA HIS A 227 4.91 -4.27 -13.90
C HIS A 227 4.18 -3.87 -15.20
N CYS A 228 4.74 -4.15 -16.38
CA CYS A 228 4.10 -3.88 -17.65
C CYS A 228 2.81 -4.66 -17.81
N THR A 229 2.70 -5.91 -17.32
CA THR A 229 1.52 -6.80 -17.49
C THR A 229 0.22 -6.20 -16.98
N TYR A 230 0.28 -5.38 -15.94
CA TYR A 230 -0.89 -4.76 -15.32
C TYR A 230 -0.88 -3.22 -15.45
N CYS A 231 0.00 -2.67 -16.29
CA CYS A 231 0.15 -1.24 -16.43
C CYS A 231 -1.09 -0.63 -17.12
N PRO A 232 -1.81 0.31 -16.48
CA PRO A 232 -3.03 0.90 -17.07
C PRO A 232 -2.76 1.77 -18.30
N SER A 233 -1.49 2.08 -18.58
CA SER A 233 -1.04 2.93 -19.69
C SER A 233 -0.47 2.12 -20.87
N GLN A 234 -0.56 0.78 -20.87
CA GLN A 234 -0.04 -0.10 -21.93
C GLN A 234 -0.39 0.37 -23.34
N MET A 235 -1.65 0.75 -23.59
CA MET A 235 -2.13 1.17 -24.92
C MET A 235 -1.47 2.45 -25.47
N ARG A 236 -0.74 3.20 -24.64
CA ARG A 236 0.00 4.41 -25.02
C ARG A 236 1.49 4.31 -24.70
N CYS A 237 1.97 3.13 -24.32
CA CYS A 237 3.36 2.92 -23.99
C CYS A 237 4.19 2.79 -25.28
N PRO A 238 5.23 3.61 -25.49
CA PRO A 238 6.06 3.54 -26.69
C PRO A 238 6.88 2.23 -26.78
N GLU A 239 7.19 1.61 -25.64
CA GLU A 239 7.97 0.36 -25.58
C GLU A 239 7.14 -0.91 -25.79
N ILE A 240 5.81 -0.81 -25.76
CA ILE A 240 4.90 -1.93 -26.05
C ILE A 240 4.30 -1.69 -27.44
N VAL A 241 5.16 -1.72 -28.47
CA VAL A 241 4.71 -1.65 -29.87
C VAL A 241 4.14 -3.01 -30.27
N GLY A 242 2.83 -3.08 -30.54
CA GLY A 242 2.21 -4.26 -31.17
C GLY A 242 1.06 -4.92 -30.41
N GLY A 243 0.67 -4.43 -29.24
CA GLY A 243 -0.63 -4.78 -28.66
C GLY A 243 -0.84 -6.28 -28.41
N GLN A 244 0.19 -7.03 -28.03
CA GLN A 244 -0.07 -8.18 -27.17
C GLN A 244 -0.48 -7.62 -25.81
N ALA A 245 -1.72 -7.14 -25.75
CA ALA A 245 -2.45 -7.12 -24.50
C ALA A 245 -2.31 -8.53 -23.94
N TYR A 246 -1.63 -8.65 -22.81
CA TYR A 246 -1.75 -9.86 -22.02
C TYR A 246 -3.24 -10.01 -21.77
N ASP A 247 -3.87 -10.99 -22.41
CA ASP A 247 -5.26 -11.31 -22.16
C ASP A 247 -5.33 -11.74 -20.70
N VAL A 248 -5.87 -10.86 -19.84
CA VAL A 248 -6.02 -11.10 -18.41
C VAL A 248 -7.29 -11.94 -18.12
N SER A 249 -7.75 -12.71 -19.11
CA SER A 249 -8.87 -13.65 -19.00
C SER A 249 -8.50 -14.92 -18.22
N GLU A 250 -7.96 -14.76 -17.00
CA GLU A 250 -7.91 -15.82 -15.98
C GLU A 250 -8.29 -15.30 -14.59
#